data_AF-A0A560HTG2-F1
#
_entry.id   AF-A0A560HTG2-F1
#
_cell.length_a   1.000
_cell.length_b   1.000
_cell.length_c   1.000
_cell.angle_alpha   90.00
_cell.angle_beta   90.00
_cell.angle_gamma   90.00
#
_symmetry.space_group_name_H-M   'P 1'
#
loop_
_entity.id
_entity.type
_entity.pdbx_description
1 polymer ?
#
loop_
_entity_poly.entity_id
_entity_poly.type
_entity_poly.pdbx_seq_one_letter_code
_entity_poly.pdbx_strand_id
1 'polypeptide(L)'
;MTIAPDKSEKPDGAERRLMLVALLIIAAMTALRIIYASALELRTDEAYYWTWSKEAALSFLDHPPGIAWLIRFGTAIFGDTTLGVRFGGIVAMLVTQLLLADIVRRLTHDVRAIVAVVLMPEAALYYGLLMAKVAPDVAAIPFAVAVIWSLVRLAQSGDGRWWLAAGLFAGLAMLSKFTVVMFAPAVAAFLLVPDWRWRWLRSPYPYLAVLIALATFSPVLIWNVQHDWASFRFQGVRATTNYGISLRTFGDYIGLQLGLVGFVMLPVVLSALAMTAWRGYRRREPLAILLSTAVLVPFLYFLVKSLTLRVGDTWPMFMWPVGFVAAVVNLVTLSRENPSARMIRSGLFWMKTAIVSGIAFVVIVFLYYVVAPWNLLGKIDPIGGEAGYEQVAARAQAALDETGATWIATTDYRTYAMMRWLFRGRVPVIELNERGRFQDFRDPGMDRIKDHAGIYVGREPDNRSSLWASIPAKREPLGGVARSWRGVVTDTYVIEKLSGWTPELSPPKDSPLFWWRVLAFFPLSPLAGRGLGWS
;
A
#
# COMPACT_ATOMS: atom_id res chain seq x y z
N MET A 1 39.90 15.67 32.83
CA MET A 1 40.15 15.16 31.46
C MET A 1 39.95 13.65 31.48
N THR A 2 38.76 13.19 31.16
CA THR A 2 38.44 11.77 30.99
C THR A 2 38.36 11.53 29.48
N ILE A 3 39.29 10.73 28.99
CA ILE A 3 39.45 10.41 27.57
C ILE A 3 38.17 9.72 27.09
N ALA A 4 37.46 10.36 26.16
CA ALA A 4 36.39 9.72 25.41
C ALA A 4 37.02 8.60 24.57
N PRO A 5 36.47 7.38 24.54
CA PRO A 5 36.97 6.36 23.63
C PRO A 5 36.74 6.82 22.19
N ASP A 6 37.85 6.84 21.44
CA ASP A 6 37.96 7.26 20.06
C ASP A 6 37.27 6.27 19.10
N LYS A 7 36.96 6.79 17.92
CA LYS A 7 36.17 6.23 16.83
C LYS A 7 36.83 5.01 16.14
N SER A 8 35.97 4.14 15.63
CA SER A 8 36.21 3.18 14.52
C SER A 8 37.14 1.99 14.79
N GLU A 9 36.77 1.12 15.74
CA GLU A 9 37.21 -0.27 15.64
C GLU A 9 36.65 -0.88 14.34
N LYS A 10 37.55 -1.36 13.47
CA LYS A 10 37.16 -2.14 12.30
C LYS A 10 36.36 -3.35 12.80
N PRO A 11 35.22 -3.70 12.16
CA PRO A 11 34.44 -4.85 12.58
C PRO A 11 35.31 -6.09 12.62
N ASP A 12 35.23 -6.84 13.73
CA ASP A 12 35.93 -8.10 13.93
C ASP A 12 35.57 -9.09 12.80
N GLY A 13 36.41 -10.10 12.54
CA GLY A 13 36.21 -11.09 11.49
C GLY A 13 34.83 -11.78 11.56
N ALA A 14 34.32 -12.00 12.78
CA ALA A 14 32.98 -12.53 13.00
C ALA A 14 31.86 -11.56 12.57
N GLU A 15 32.01 -10.26 12.84
CA GLU A 15 31.04 -9.22 12.45
C GLU A 15 31.02 -9.01 10.94
N ARG A 16 32.19 -9.01 10.30
CA ARG A 16 32.30 -8.97 8.84
C ARG A 16 31.60 -10.15 8.19
N ARG A 17 31.83 -11.36 8.72
CA ARG A 17 31.15 -12.57 8.23
C ARG A 17 29.64 -12.44 8.36
N LEU A 18 29.14 -11.92 9.49
CA LEU A 18 27.71 -11.72 9.70
C LEU A 18 27.12 -10.71 8.70
N MET A 19 27.79 -9.57 8.49
CA MET A 19 27.37 -8.57 7.49
C MET A 19 27.36 -9.16 6.07
N LEU A 20 28.39 -9.92 5.69
CA LEU A 20 28.46 -10.57 4.39
C LEU A 20 27.31 -11.57 4.19
N VAL A 21 27.02 -12.40 5.18
CA VAL A 21 25.88 -13.33 5.13
C VAL A 21 24.56 -12.56 4.97
N ALA A 22 24.36 -11.48 5.73
CA ALA A 22 23.16 -10.65 5.62
C ALA A 22 23.03 -10.02 4.22
N LEU A 23 24.12 -9.49 3.68
CA LEU A 23 24.17 -8.93 2.32
C LEU A 23 23.85 -9.99 1.25
N LEU A 24 24.37 -11.20 1.37
CA LEU A 24 24.06 -12.31 0.47
C LEU A 24 22.57 -12.70 0.53
N ILE A 25 21.99 -12.74 1.74
CA ILE A 25 20.55 -13.01 1.92
C ILE A 25 19.72 -11.89 1.27
N ILE A 26 20.04 -10.62 1.54
CA ILE A 26 19.33 -9.48 0.94
C ILE A 26 19.46 -9.48 -0.58
N ALA A 27 20.65 -9.79 -1.10
CA ALA A 27 20.87 -9.91 -2.55
C ALA A 27 20.03 -11.05 -3.16
N ALA A 28 20.00 -12.22 -2.52
CA ALA A 28 19.17 -13.34 -2.95
C ALA A 28 17.67 -12.98 -2.92
N MET A 29 17.18 -12.38 -1.84
CA MET A 29 15.78 -11.96 -1.71
C MET A 29 15.42 -10.86 -2.72
N THR A 30 16.34 -9.94 -3.00
CA THR A 30 16.18 -8.92 -4.04
C THR A 30 16.10 -9.56 -5.43
N ALA A 31 16.91 -10.58 -5.71
CA ALA A 31 16.79 -11.34 -6.94
C ALA A 31 15.42 -12.03 -7.05
N LEU A 32 14.90 -12.63 -5.96
CA LEU A 32 13.54 -13.19 -5.93
C LEU A 32 12.48 -12.12 -6.24
N ARG A 33 12.58 -10.92 -5.67
CA ARG A 33 11.66 -9.80 -5.97
C ARG A 33 11.73 -9.38 -7.44
N ILE A 34 12.93 -9.30 -8.03
CA ILE A 34 13.11 -8.95 -9.45
C ILE A 34 12.48 -10.02 -10.34
N ILE A 35 12.70 -11.31 -10.02
CA ILE A 35 12.09 -12.42 -10.75
C ILE A 35 10.57 -12.37 -10.62
N TYR A 36 10.02 -12.20 -9.42
CA TYR A 36 8.59 -12.03 -9.17
C TYR A 36 8.02 -10.85 -9.97
N ALA A 37 8.68 -9.70 -9.93
CA ALA A 37 8.26 -8.48 -10.60
C ALA A 37 8.21 -8.64 -12.13
N SER A 38 9.13 -9.43 -12.69
CA SER A 38 9.27 -9.64 -14.12
C SER A 38 8.36 -10.75 -14.65
N ALA A 39 8.26 -11.86 -13.91
CA ALA A 39 7.64 -13.10 -14.39
C ALA A 39 6.10 -13.12 -14.28
N LEU A 40 5.52 -12.41 -13.31
CA LEU A 40 4.07 -12.42 -13.12
C LEU A 40 3.38 -11.27 -13.85
N GLU A 41 2.19 -11.56 -14.38
CA GLU A 41 1.26 -10.54 -14.87
C GLU A 41 0.99 -9.47 -13.81
N LEU A 42 0.64 -8.25 -14.25
CA LEU A 42 0.18 -7.23 -13.32
C LEU A 42 -1.14 -7.65 -12.68
N ARG A 43 -1.27 -7.36 -11.39
CA ARG A 43 -2.56 -7.42 -10.72
C ARG A 43 -3.44 -6.26 -11.18
N THR A 44 -4.76 -6.40 -11.03
CA THR A 44 -5.70 -5.38 -11.49
C THR A 44 -5.44 -4.01 -10.84
N ASP A 45 -5.15 -3.98 -9.54
CA ASP A 45 -4.73 -2.77 -8.82
C ASP A 45 -3.47 -2.14 -9.43
N GLU A 46 -2.46 -2.94 -9.81
CA GLU A 46 -1.21 -2.43 -10.37
C GLU A 46 -1.44 -1.84 -11.76
N ALA A 47 -2.27 -2.49 -12.59
CA ALA A 47 -2.69 -1.94 -13.88
C ALA A 47 -3.51 -0.64 -13.70
N TYR A 48 -4.27 -0.54 -12.61
CA TYR A 48 -5.05 0.64 -12.28
C TYR A 48 -4.16 1.82 -11.86
N TYR A 49 -3.17 1.59 -10.99
CA TYR A 49 -2.18 2.62 -10.66
C TYR A 49 -1.25 2.94 -11.83
N TRP A 50 -0.99 1.99 -12.73
CA TRP A 50 -0.29 2.27 -13.99
C TRP A 50 -1.12 3.21 -14.87
N THR A 51 -2.43 3.03 -14.95
CA THR A 51 -3.33 3.95 -15.66
C THR A 51 -3.18 5.37 -15.10
N TRP A 52 -3.15 5.55 -13.78
CA TRP A 52 -2.90 6.84 -13.15
C TRP A 52 -1.54 7.43 -13.50
N SER A 53 -0.50 6.59 -13.62
CA SER A 53 0.84 7.03 -14.00
C SER A 53 0.91 7.67 -15.39
N LYS A 54 -0.14 7.52 -16.23
CA LYS A 54 -0.25 8.13 -17.55
C LYS A 54 -0.99 9.47 -17.56
N GLU A 55 -1.58 9.86 -16.44
CA GLU A 55 -2.39 11.08 -16.33
C GLU A 55 -1.59 12.20 -15.61
N ALA A 56 -2.05 13.44 -15.74
CA ALA A 56 -1.42 14.62 -15.11
C ALA A 56 -2.20 15.18 -13.91
N ALA A 57 -3.18 14.42 -13.40
CA ALA A 57 -4.02 14.81 -12.29
C ALA A 57 -3.19 15.03 -11.00
N LEU A 58 -3.59 16.03 -10.21
CA LEU A 58 -2.95 16.36 -8.93
C LEU A 58 -3.21 15.30 -7.84
N SER A 59 -4.31 14.56 -7.94
CA SER A 59 -4.66 13.43 -7.07
C SER A 59 -5.67 12.54 -7.80
N PHE A 60 -5.95 11.37 -7.22
CA PHE A 60 -6.97 10.45 -7.70
C PHE A 60 -8.01 10.19 -6.61
N LEU A 61 -9.19 9.69 -6.99
CA LEU A 61 -10.30 9.45 -6.05
C LEU A 61 -9.85 8.55 -4.89
N ASP A 62 -9.29 7.38 -5.21
CA ASP A 62 -8.97 6.37 -4.21
C ASP A 62 -7.73 6.74 -3.38
N HIS A 63 -6.69 7.26 -4.01
CA HIS A 63 -5.40 7.51 -3.33
C HIS A 63 -4.66 8.74 -3.88
N PRO A 64 -3.78 9.35 -3.06
CA PRO A 64 -2.83 10.37 -3.47
C PRO A 64 -1.91 9.95 -4.63
N PRO A 65 -1.24 10.88 -5.33
CA PRO A 65 -0.54 10.59 -6.59
C PRO A 65 0.81 9.87 -6.44
N GLY A 66 1.35 9.72 -5.23
CA GLY A 66 2.71 9.21 -5.00
C GLY A 66 2.98 7.84 -5.62
N ILE A 67 1.97 6.96 -5.68
CA ILE A 67 2.09 5.66 -6.35
C ILE A 67 2.22 5.78 -7.88
N ALA A 68 1.47 6.71 -8.48
CA ALA A 68 1.52 6.97 -9.91
C ALA A 68 2.89 7.52 -10.31
N TRP A 69 3.49 8.39 -9.49
CA TRP A 69 4.85 8.90 -9.70
C TRP A 69 5.91 7.80 -9.55
N LEU A 70 5.76 6.92 -8.57
CA LEU A 70 6.67 5.79 -8.38
C LEU A 70 6.66 4.83 -9.59
N ILE A 71 5.47 4.56 -10.15
CA ILE A 71 5.32 3.77 -11.38
C ILE A 71 5.91 4.50 -12.58
N ARG A 72 5.66 5.82 -12.70
CA ARG A 72 6.23 6.63 -13.78
C ARG A 72 7.76 6.60 -13.76
N PHE A 73 8.37 6.67 -12.57
CA PHE A 73 9.81 6.54 -12.41
C PHE A 73 10.34 5.21 -12.96
N GLY A 74 9.72 4.08 -12.61
CA GLY A 74 10.17 2.77 -13.09
C GLY A 74 9.91 2.55 -14.58
N THR A 75 8.75 2.97 -15.09
CA THR A 75 8.41 2.86 -16.52
C THR A 75 9.21 3.80 -17.41
N ALA A 76 9.75 4.91 -16.88
CA ALA A 76 10.71 5.75 -17.60
C ALA A 76 12.05 5.05 -17.86
N ILE A 77 12.41 4.05 -17.03
CA ILE A 77 13.68 3.31 -17.14
C ILE A 77 13.50 2.03 -17.95
N PHE A 78 12.45 1.24 -17.67
CA PHE A 78 12.24 -0.09 -18.26
C PHE A 78 11.01 -0.17 -19.19
N GLY A 79 10.43 0.97 -19.56
CA GLY A 79 9.21 1.02 -20.38
C GLY A 79 7.95 0.51 -19.66
N ASP A 80 6.86 0.37 -20.40
CA ASP A 80 5.59 -0.20 -19.93
C ASP A 80 5.65 -1.74 -19.84
N THR A 81 6.62 -2.23 -19.07
CA THR A 81 6.84 -3.65 -18.73
C THR A 81 6.39 -3.94 -17.30
N THR A 82 6.14 -5.21 -16.96
CA THR A 82 5.80 -5.64 -15.59
C THR A 82 6.88 -5.21 -14.60
N LEU A 83 8.15 -5.37 -14.97
CA LEU A 83 9.30 -4.88 -14.21
C LEU A 83 9.31 -3.35 -14.10
N GLY A 84 9.07 -2.62 -15.18
CA GLY A 84 9.03 -1.15 -15.15
C GLY A 84 8.00 -0.60 -14.20
N VAL A 85 6.80 -1.19 -14.16
CA VAL A 85 5.78 -0.79 -13.17
C VAL A 85 6.25 -1.06 -11.74
N ARG A 86 6.93 -2.18 -11.51
CA ARG A 86 7.34 -2.69 -10.19
C ARG A 86 8.69 -2.22 -9.67
N PHE A 87 9.51 -1.64 -10.53
CA PHE A 87 10.90 -1.29 -10.21
C PHE A 87 11.00 -0.30 -9.05
N GLY A 88 10.13 0.70 -9.01
CA GLY A 88 10.11 1.68 -7.91
C GLY A 88 9.89 1.03 -6.53
N GLY A 89 9.15 -0.08 -6.46
CA GLY A 89 8.96 -0.82 -5.22
C GLY A 89 10.22 -1.51 -4.71
N ILE A 90 11.06 -2.03 -5.63
CA ILE A 90 12.35 -2.61 -5.29
C ILE A 90 13.30 -1.54 -4.73
N VAL A 91 13.30 -0.35 -5.32
CA VAL A 91 14.09 0.80 -4.81
C VAL A 91 13.56 1.28 -3.45
N ALA A 92 12.23 1.36 -3.28
CA ALA A 92 11.61 1.74 -2.01
C ALA A 92 11.99 0.78 -0.87
N MET A 93 12.09 -0.53 -1.15
CA MET A 93 12.55 -1.54 -0.19
C MET A 93 14.00 -1.28 0.23
N LEU A 94 14.90 -1.03 -0.72
CA LEU A 94 16.31 -0.69 -0.43
C LEU A 94 16.42 0.56 0.45
N VAL A 95 15.74 1.64 0.08
CA VAL A 95 15.73 2.89 0.86
C VAL A 95 15.22 2.65 2.28
N THR A 96 14.15 1.86 2.41
CA THR A 96 13.60 1.48 3.72
C THR A 96 14.63 0.74 4.56
N GLN A 97 15.31 -0.27 4.01
CA GLN A 97 16.34 -1.03 4.73
C GLN A 97 17.53 -0.16 5.16
N LEU A 98 17.98 0.78 4.31
CA LEU A 98 19.05 1.70 4.65
C LEU A 98 18.66 2.63 5.81
N LEU A 99 17.43 3.13 5.82
CA LEU A 99 16.91 3.93 6.93
C LEU A 99 16.80 3.11 8.23
N LEU A 100 16.28 1.88 8.16
CA LEU A 100 16.20 0.99 9.31
C LEU A 100 17.59 0.68 9.90
N ALA A 101 18.56 0.37 9.02
CA ALA A 101 19.94 0.15 9.41
C ALA A 101 20.53 1.37 10.12
N ASP A 102 20.32 2.57 9.59
CA ASP A 102 20.84 3.80 10.19
C ASP A 102 20.16 4.13 11.52
N ILE A 103 18.84 3.95 11.63
CA ILE A 103 18.10 4.10 12.90
C ILE A 103 18.70 3.16 13.95
N VAL A 104 18.78 1.86 13.67
CA VAL A 104 19.25 0.89 14.66
C VAL A 104 20.71 1.10 14.99
N ARG A 105 21.57 1.34 14.00
CA ARG A 105 22.99 1.66 14.22
C ARG A 105 23.17 2.80 15.22
N ARG A 106 22.37 3.85 15.09
CA ARG A 106 22.39 5.03 15.96
C ARG A 106 21.91 4.74 17.38
N LEU A 107 20.93 3.86 17.54
CA LEU A 107 20.32 3.58 18.85
C LEU A 107 21.09 2.50 19.62
N THR A 108 21.66 1.53 18.92
CA THR A 108 22.28 0.36 19.55
C THR A 108 23.79 0.37 19.48
N HIS A 109 24.38 0.93 18.40
CA HIS A 109 25.81 0.79 18.06
C HIS A 109 26.25 -0.69 17.96
N ASP A 110 25.33 -1.59 17.62
CA ASP A 110 25.54 -3.03 17.57
C ASP A 110 25.30 -3.57 16.15
N VAL A 111 26.33 -4.17 15.55
CA VAL A 111 26.27 -4.77 14.20
C VAL A 111 25.22 -5.88 14.11
N ARG A 112 25.07 -6.69 15.16
CA ARG A 112 24.10 -7.79 15.19
C ARG A 112 22.67 -7.25 15.17
N ALA A 113 22.45 -6.14 15.86
CA ALA A 113 21.17 -5.43 15.83
C ALA A 113 20.87 -4.86 14.43
N ILE A 114 21.87 -4.25 13.78
CA ILE A 114 21.74 -3.75 12.40
C ILE A 114 21.37 -4.89 11.45
N VAL A 115 22.09 -6.02 11.54
CA VAL A 115 21.82 -7.21 10.71
C VAL A 115 20.42 -7.75 10.98
N ALA A 116 19.99 -7.85 12.25
CA ALA A 116 18.65 -8.31 12.58
C ALA A 116 17.58 -7.41 11.96
N VAL A 117 17.68 -6.08 12.10
CA VAL A 117 16.63 -5.17 11.62
C VAL A 117 16.50 -5.15 10.10
N VAL A 118 17.59 -5.34 9.35
CA VAL A 118 17.52 -5.37 7.87
C VAL A 118 16.99 -6.71 7.34
N LEU A 119 17.17 -7.80 8.10
CA LEU A 119 16.65 -9.13 7.77
C LEU A 119 15.18 -9.33 8.21
N MET A 120 14.67 -8.57 9.19
CA MET A 120 13.26 -8.69 9.61
C MET A 120 12.26 -8.36 8.48
N PRO A 121 12.44 -7.29 7.69
CA PRO A 121 11.65 -7.08 6.47
C PRO A 121 11.76 -8.24 5.48
N GLU A 122 12.95 -8.84 5.30
CA GLU A 122 13.13 -10.00 4.41
C GLU A 122 12.33 -11.22 4.88
N ALA A 123 12.16 -11.35 6.19
CA ALA A 123 11.41 -12.43 6.83
C ALA A 123 9.89 -12.22 6.87
N ALA A 124 9.41 -11.01 6.56
CA ALA A 124 7.99 -10.69 6.57
C ALA A 124 7.46 -10.68 5.12
N LEU A 125 6.53 -11.58 4.78
CA LEU A 125 6.06 -11.80 3.40
C LEU A 125 5.72 -10.50 2.65
N TYR A 126 5.08 -9.56 3.34
CA TYR A 126 4.72 -8.29 2.72
C TYR A 126 5.95 -7.53 2.19
N TYR A 127 7.03 -7.40 2.96
CA TYR A 127 8.22 -6.65 2.55
C TYR A 127 9.23 -7.55 1.79
N GLY A 128 9.38 -8.80 2.25
CA GLY A 128 10.26 -9.83 1.69
C GLY A 128 10.00 -10.12 0.22
N LEU A 129 8.72 -10.12 -0.19
CA LEU A 129 8.33 -10.43 -1.56
C LEU A 129 7.32 -9.42 -2.12
N LEU A 130 6.26 -9.10 -1.36
CA LEU A 130 5.12 -8.36 -1.91
C LEU A 130 5.32 -6.84 -2.02
N MET A 131 6.42 -6.24 -1.52
CA MET A 131 6.78 -4.86 -1.87
C MET A 131 7.18 -4.73 -3.35
N ALA A 132 7.43 -5.86 -4.03
CA ALA A 132 7.52 -5.90 -5.49
C ALA A 132 6.14 -5.74 -6.16
N LYS A 133 5.03 -6.01 -5.46
CA LYS A 133 3.68 -5.63 -5.90
C LYS A 133 3.47 -4.15 -5.59
N VAL A 134 3.21 -3.34 -6.61
CA VAL A 134 3.13 -1.89 -6.44
C VAL A 134 1.77 -1.47 -5.92
N ALA A 135 1.75 -0.98 -4.68
CA ALA A 135 0.56 -0.45 -4.02
C ALA A 135 0.90 0.88 -3.31
N PRO A 136 -0.08 1.73 -2.97
CA PRO A 136 0.17 3.06 -2.42
C PRO A 136 1.07 3.09 -1.18
N ASP A 137 1.05 2.04 -0.37
CA ASP A 137 1.94 1.88 0.79
C ASP A 137 3.39 1.61 0.43
N VAL A 138 3.68 0.97 -0.71
CA VAL A 138 5.06 0.80 -1.17
C VAL A 138 5.73 2.16 -1.40
N ALA A 139 4.97 3.13 -1.94
CA ALA A 139 5.43 4.51 -2.08
C ALA A 139 5.47 5.27 -0.73
N ALA A 140 4.65 4.87 0.26
CA ALA A 140 4.54 5.58 1.54
C ALA A 140 5.55 5.12 2.59
N ILE A 141 5.87 3.82 2.64
CA ILE A 141 6.75 3.19 3.65
C ILE A 141 8.12 3.88 3.78
N PRO A 142 8.90 4.13 2.71
CA PRO A 142 10.22 4.77 2.88
C PRO A 142 10.11 6.16 3.51
N PHE A 143 9.08 6.94 3.15
CA PHE A 143 8.85 8.26 3.74
C PHE A 143 8.32 8.16 5.17
N ALA A 144 7.45 7.20 5.48
CA ALA A 144 6.98 6.94 6.84
C ALA A 144 8.15 6.57 7.78
N VAL A 145 9.08 5.73 7.31
CA VAL A 145 10.31 5.42 8.07
C VAL A 145 11.24 6.63 8.15
N ALA A 146 11.31 7.47 7.10
CA ALA A 146 12.10 8.69 7.11
C ALA A 146 11.59 9.75 8.11
N VAL A 147 10.28 9.77 8.41
CA VAL A 147 9.72 10.55 9.54
C VAL A 147 10.32 10.08 10.85
N ILE A 148 10.28 8.77 11.13
CA ILE A 148 10.84 8.19 12.36
C ILE A 148 12.35 8.43 12.43
N TRP A 149 13.06 8.23 11.32
CA TRP A 149 14.50 8.50 11.22
C TRP A 149 14.82 9.95 11.56
N SER A 150 14.07 10.92 11.02
CA SER A 150 14.27 12.33 11.31
C SER A 150 14.05 12.65 12.80
N LEU A 151 13.03 12.06 13.43
CA LEU A 151 12.77 12.25 14.86
C LEU A 151 13.80 11.53 15.76
N VAL A 152 14.40 10.43 15.29
CA VAL A 152 15.57 9.82 15.93
C VAL A 152 16.77 10.77 15.87
N ARG A 153 17.03 11.38 14.70
CA ARG A 153 18.10 12.37 14.53
C ARG A 153 17.90 13.60 15.42
N LEU A 154 16.66 14.09 15.51
CA LEU A 154 16.27 15.15 16.42
C LEU A 154 16.59 14.79 17.87
N ALA A 155 16.20 13.60 18.32
CA ALA A 155 16.40 13.16 19.69
C ALA A 155 17.88 13.06 20.08
N GLN A 156 18.74 12.63 19.14
CA GLN A 156 20.17 12.48 19.39
C GLN A 156 20.95 13.79 19.33
N SER A 157 20.60 14.68 18.40
CA SER A 157 21.36 15.90 18.14
C SER A 157 20.82 17.12 18.87
N GLY A 158 19.53 17.12 19.23
CA GLY A 158 18.84 18.32 19.72
C GLY A 158 18.67 19.43 18.68
N ASP A 159 19.02 19.19 17.41
CA ASP A 159 18.88 20.15 16.31
C ASP A 159 17.44 20.18 15.79
N GLY A 160 16.79 21.34 15.95
CA GLY A 160 15.40 21.54 15.56
C GLY A 160 15.12 21.42 14.06
N ARG A 161 16.14 21.53 13.20
CA ARG A 161 15.99 21.35 11.73
C ARG A 161 15.46 19.97 11.36
N TRP A 162 15.68 18.96 12.20
CA TRP A 162 15.12 17.63 12.00
C TRP A 162 13.59 17.57 12.08
N TRP A 163 12.94 18.53 12.73
CA TRP A 163 11.48 18.69 12.61
C TRP A 163 11.09 19.04 11.18
N LEU A 164 11.83 19.92 10.50
CA LEU A 164 11.51 20.32 9.12
C LEU A 164 11.63 19.12 8.17
N ALA A 165 12.68 18.31 8.34
CA ALA A 165 12.83 17.04 7.62
C ALA A 165 11.67 16.08 7.91
N ALA A 166 11.27 15.93 9.19
CA ALA A 166 10.11 15.12 9.55
C ALA A 166 8.81 15.63 8.90
N GLY A 167 8.61 16.95 8.83
CA GLY A 167 7.49 17.58 8.14
C GLY A 167 7.46 17.30 6.64
N LEU A 168 8.60 17.44 5.97
CA LEU A 168 8.75 17.11 4.54
C LEU A 168 8.42 15.64 4.28
N PHE A 169 9.01 14.72 5.04
CA PHE A 169 8.74 13.29 4.84
C PHE A 169 7.32 12.90 5.24
N ALA A 170 6.70 13.56 6.23
CA ALA A 170 5.29 13.34 6.56
C ALA A 170 4.38 13.78 5.41
N GLY A 171 4.65 14.93 4.79
CA GLY A 171 3.96 15.41 3.60
C GLY A 171 4.11 14.46 2.42
N LEU A 172 5.33 13.98 2.15
CA LEU A 172 5.59 12.98 1.10
C LEU A 172 4.91 11.64 1.38
N ALA A 173 4.90 11.18 2.63
CA ALA A 173 4.22 9.94 3.00
C ALA A 173 2.70 10.06 2.83
N MET A 174 2.12 11.22 3.18
CA MET A 174 0.70 11.51 2.95
C MET A 174 0.37 11.70 1.47
N LEU A 175 1.30 12.23 0.65
CA LEU A 175 1.20 12.25 -0.81
C LEU A 175 1.24 10.85 -1.45
N SER A 176 1.65 9.83 -0.69
CA SER A 176 1.61 8.43 -1.12
C SER A 176 0.39 7.69 -0.58
N LYS A 177 0.05 7.86 0.70
CA LYS A 177 -1.09 7.16 1.34
C LYS A 177 -1.62 7.93 2.56
N PHE A 178 -2.92 8.23 2.55
CA PHE A 178 -3.58 8.97 3.64
C PHE A 178 -3.41 8.33 5.03
N THR A 179 -3.36 6.99 5.10
CA THR A 179 -3.31 6.26 6.38
C THR A 179 -2.06 6.56 7.21
N VAL A 180 -1.00 7.12 6.62
CA VAL A 180 0.20 7.52 7.36
C VAL A 180 -0.08 8.63 8.39
N VAL A 181 -1.17 9.38 8.23
CA VAL A 181 -1.64 10.36 9.24
C VAL A 181 -1.79 9.74 10.64
N MET A 182 -1.98 8.42 10.73
CA MET A 182 -2.04 7.68 11.99
C MET A 182 -0.72 7.64 12.77
N PHE A 183 0.38 8.17 12.23
CA PHE A 183 1.60 8.47 13.00
C PHE A 183 1.48 9.78 13.81
N ALA A 184 0.52 10.66 13.52
CA ALA A 184 0.37 11.93 14.23
C ALA A 184 0.24 11.77 15.76
N PRO A 185 -0.53 10.80 16.31
CA PRO A 185 -0.56 10.54 17.75
C PRO A 185 0.82 10.15 18.32
N ALA A 186 1.66 9.45 17.57
CA ALA A 186 3.01 9.09 18.00
C ALA A 186 3.95 10.29 18.02
N VAL A 187 3.88 11.15 16.99
CA VAL A 187 4.63 12.41 16.93
C VAL A 187 4.20 13.35 18.05
N ALA A 188 2.88 13.44 18.31
CA ALA A 188 2.34 14.22 19.42
C ALA A 188 2.80 13.67 20.78
N ALA A 189 2.76 12.36 20.99
CA ALA A 189 3.25 11.74 22.22
C ALA A 189 4.77 11.98 22.42
N PHE A 190 5.56 11.85 21.36
CA PHE A 190 6.99 12.15 21.36
C PHE A 190 7.30 13.62 21.70
N LEU A 191 6.44 14.55 21.27
CA LEU A 191 6.54 15.97 21.59
C LEU A 191 6.11 16.28 23.04
N LEU A 192 4.97 15.73 23.49
CA LEU A 192 4.24 16.21 24.67
C LEU A 192 4.56 15.46 25.97
N VAL A 193 4.94 14.18 25.89
CA VAL A 193 5.13 13.32 27.06
C VAL A 193 6.52 13.48 27.71
N PRO A 194 7.63 13.56 26.95
CA PRO A 194 8.95 13.68 27.55
C PRO A 194 9.19 15.05 28.20
N ASP A 195 10.15 15.11 29.12
CA ASP A 195 10.42 16.32 29.90
C ASP A 195 10.88 17.51 29.03
N TRP A 196 11.35 17.25 27.81
CA TRP A 196 11.74 18.27 26.84
C TRP A 196 10.57 19.01 26.17
N ARG A 197 9.31 18.69 26.51
CA ARG A 197 8.13 19.20 25.79
C ARG A 197 8.11 20.71 25.63
N TRP A 198 8.46 21.45 26.69
CA TRP A 198 8.43 22.91 26.68
C TRP A 198 9.52 23.53 25.82
N ARG A 199 10.66 22.84 25.62
CA ARG A 199 11.70 23.25 24.67
C ARG A 199 11.14 23.28 23.25
N TRP A 200 10.37 22.27 22.87
CA TRP A 200 9.85 22.14 21.52
C TRP A 200 8.54 22.89 21.29
N LEU A 201 7.66 22.97 22.29
CA LEU A 201 6.43 23.79 22.22
C LEU A 201 6.71 25.29 22.13
N ARG A 202 7.83 25.77 22.70
CA ARG A 202 8.26 27.17 22.56
C ARG A 202 9.08 27.43 21.29
N SER A 203 9.44 26.37 20.57
CA SER A 203 10.25 26.43 19.37
C SER A 203 9.36 26.53 18.13
N PRO A 204 9.73 27.30 17.10
CA PRO A 204 8.95 27.37 15.86
C PRO A 204 9.00 26.07 15.05
N TYR A 205 10.01 25.23 15.28
CA TYR A 205 10.35 24.09 14.42
C TYR A 205 9.22 23.05 14.24
N PRO A 206 8.51 22.57 15.28
CA PRO A 206 7.40 21.63 15.10
C PRO A 206 6.23 22.24 14.30
N TYR A 207 5.95 23.53 14.47
CA TYR A 207 4.89 24.23 13.73
C TYR A 207 5.27 24.43 12.26
N LEU A 208 6.51 24.83 11.99
CA LEU A 208 7.05 24.88 10.62
C LEU A 208 7.04 23.51 9.95
N ALA A 209 7.27 22.42 10.69
CA ALA A 209 7.15 21.07 10.15
C ALA A 209 5.72 20.75 9.69
N VAL A 210 4.70 21.15 10.45
CA VAL A 210 3.29 21.02 10.03
C VAL A 210 3.02 21.83 8.77
N LEU A 211 3.50 23.07 8.69
CA LEU A 211 3.34 23.90 7.49
C LEU A 211 4.04 23.27 6.27
N ILE A 212 5.25 22.72 6.42
CA ILE A 212 5.95 22.01 5.35
C ILE A 212 5.18 20.75 4.92
N ALA A 213 4.64 19.98 5.87
CA ALA A 213 3.85 18.80 5.57
C ALA A 213 2.60 19.17 4.76
N LEU A 214 1.88 20.22 5.16
CA LEU A 214 0.69 20.73 4.45
C LEU A 214 1.04 21.31 3.08
N ALA A 215 2.14 22.05 2.96
CA ALA A 215 2.60 22.60 1.69
C ALA A 215 2.98 21.47 0.71
N THR A 216 3.67 20.44 1.20
CA THR A 216 4.01 19.25 0.40
C THR A 216 2.76 18.49 -0.01
N PHE A 217 1.80 18.31 0.90
CA PHE A 217 0.53 17.63 0.65
C PHE A 217 -0.50 18.48 -0.14
N SER A 218 -0.20 19.76 -0.41
CA SER A 218 -1.13 20.71 -1.03
C SER A 218 -1.72 20.30 -2.39
N PRO A 219 -1.02 19.56 -3.29
CA PRO A 219 -1.64 19.10 -4.54
C PRO A 219 -2.93 18.30 -4.30
N VAL A 220 -2.94 17.45 -3.27
CA VAL A 220 -4.10 16.63 -2.92
C VAL A 220 -5.23 17.47 -2.32
N LEU A 221 -4.88 18.50 -1.53
CA LEU A 221 -5.85 19.44 -0.96
C LEU A 221 -6.50 20.27 -2.07
N ILE A 222 -5.71 20.81 -3.00
CA ILE A 222 -6.19 21.60 -4.14
C ILE A 222 -7.13 20.75 -5.00
N TRP A 223 -6.72 19.53 -5.36
CA TRP A 223 -7.55 18.61 -6.13
C TRP A 223 -8.87 18.31 -5.44
N ASN A 224 -8.84 18.05 -4.13
CA ASN A 224 -10.07 17.78 -3.38
C ASN A 224 -11.00 19.00 -3.31
N VAL A 225 -10.48 20.21 -3.12
CA VAL A 225 -11.31 21.44 -3.14
C VAL A 225 -11.99 21.62 -4.50
N GLN A 226 -11.29 21.33 -5.60
CA GLN A 226 -11.83 21.39 -6.96
C GLN A 226 -12.89 20.32 -7.25
N HIS A 227 -12.91 19.22 -6.49
CA HIS A 227 -13.74 18.04 -6.71
C HIS A 227 -14.65 17.72 -5.52
N ASP A 228 -15.17 18.74 -4.81
CA ASP A 228 -16.12 18.60 -3.69
C ASP A 228 -15.67 17.63 -2.58
N TRP A 229 -14.37 17.62 -2.30
CA TRP A 229 -13.73 16.74 -1.32
C TRP A 229 -13.91 15.24 -1.61
N ALA A 230 -13.98 14.87 -2.90
CA ALA A 230 -14.29 13.52 -3.35
C ALA A 230 -13.46 12.41 -2.69
N SER A 231 -12.12 12.54 -2.65
CA SER A 231 -11.27 11.51 -2.04
C SER A 231 -11.51 11.38 -0.54
N PHE A 232 -11.65 12.49 0.19
CA PHE A 232 -11.90 12.41 1.63
C PHE A 232 -13.29 11.87 1.96
N ARG A 233 -14.31 12.20 1.17
CA ARG A 233 -15.64 11.56 1.28
C ARG A 233 -15.55 10.06 1.00
N PHE A 234 -14.85 9.68 -0.07
CA PHE A 234 -14.59 8.28 -0.41
C PHE A 234 -13.93 7.51 0.74
N GLN A 235 -12.85 8.05 1.31
CA GLN A 235 -12.15 7.45 2.45
C GLN A 235 -13.01 7.46 3.72
N GLY A 236 -13.75 8.54 3.97
CA GLY A 236 -14.64 8.68 5.10
C GLY A 236 -15.71 7.60 5.11
N VAL A 237 -16.42 7.39 4.01
CA VAL A 237 -17.42 6.32 3.91
C VAL A 237 -16.80 4.94 4.07
N ARG A 238 -15.63 4.68 3.45
CA ARG A 238 -14.92 3.40 3.68
C ARG A 238 -14.55 3.17 5.14
N ALA A 239 -14.19 4.21 5.88
CA ALA A 239 -13.81 4.11 7.29
C ALA A 239 -15.03 3.99 8.23
N THR A 240 -16.16 4.62 7.90
CA THR A 240 -17.35 4.66 8.76
C THR A 240 -18.38 3.59 8.44
N THR A 241 -18.33 2.98 7.25
CA THR A 241 -19.23 1.87 6.90
C THR A 241 -19.11 0.77 7.95
N ASN A 242 -20.25 0.39 8.52
CA ASN A 242 -20.36 -0.61 9.57
C ASN A 242 -21.29 -1.72 9.07
N TYR A 243 -20.76 -2.92 8.90
CA TYR A 243 -21.53 -4.10 8.46
C TYR A 243 -22.02 -4.94 9.64
N GLY A 244 -22.01 -4.39 10.86
CA GLY A 244 -22.26 -5.12 12.10
C GLY A 244 -20.99 -5.78 12.66
N ILE A 245 -21.07 -6.23 13.91
CA ILE A 245 -19.94 -6.92 14.55
C ILE A 245 -19.75 -8.31 13.93
N SER A 246 -18.54 -8.62 13.49
CA SER A 246 -18.16 -9.89 12.89
C SER A 246 -16.83 -10.40 13.44
N LEU A 247 -16.87 -11.53 14.12
CA LEU A 247 -15.65 -12.24 14.56
C LEU A 247 -14.87 -12.83 13.38
N ARG A 248 -15.54 -13.05 12.24
CA ARG A 248 -14.89 -13.53 11.02
C ARG A 248 -13.94 -12.47 10.46
N THR A 249 -14.36 -11.23 10.31
CA THR A 249 -13.50 -10.15 9.78
C THR A 249 -12.37 -9.80 10.75
N PHE A 250 -12.61 -9.97 12.05
CA PHE A 250 -11.57 -9.89 13.06
C PHE A 250 -10.53 -11.01 12.90
N GLY A 251 -10.99 -12.26 12.78
CA GLY A 251 -10.14 -13.42 12.51
C GLY A 251 -9.35 -13.28 11.21
N ASP A 252 -9.98 -12.78 10.15
CA ASP A 252 -9.35 -12.47 8.87
C ASP A 252 -8.21 -11.46 9.05
N TYR A 253 -8.42 -10.39 9.84
CA TYR A 253 -7.39 -9.40 10.10
C TYR A 253 -6.19 -10.00 10.86
N ILE A 254 -6.42 -10.80 11.89
CA ILE A 254 -5.34 -11.47 12.64
C ILE A 254 -4.58 -12.45 11.74
N GLY A 255 -5.30 -13.28 10.98
CA GLY A 255 -4.71 -14.20 10.02
C GLY A 255 -3.88 -13.48 8.96
N LEU A 256 -4.36 -12.32 8.50
CA LEU A 256 -3.65 -11.47 7.55
C LEU A 256 -2.37 -10.86 8.16
N GLN A 257 -2.40 -10.38 9.40
CA GLN A 257 -1.18 -9.89 10.06
C GLN A 257 -0.17 -11.04 10.26
N LEU A 258 -0.63 -12.24 10.65
CA LEU A 258 0.23 -13.41 10.80
C LEU A 258 0.86 -13.84 9.47
N GLY A 259 0.08 -13.84 8.38
CA GLY A 259 0.58 -14.21 7.05
C GLY A 259 1.52 -13.15 6.44
N LEU A 260 1.25 -11.87 6.62
CA LEU A 260 2.02 -10.79 5.99
C LEU A 260 3.25 -10.35 6.78
N VAL A 261 3.17 -10.35 8.12
CA VAL A 261 4.27 -9.97 9.01
C VAL A 261 5.10 -11.19 9.42
N GLY A 262 4.45 -12.34 9.60
CA GLY A 262 5.07 -13.61 9.96
C GLY A 262 4.50 -14.18 11.26
N PHE A 263 4.24 -15.49 11.27
CA PHE A 263 3.60 -16.21 12.37
C PHE A 263 4.34 -16.09 13.70
N VAL A 264 5.67 -16.15 13.68
CA VAL A 264 6.53 -15.96 14.86
C VAL A 264 6.93 -14.49 15.02
N MET A 265 7.10 -13.77 13.91
CA MET A 265 7.54 -12.38 13.93
C MET A 265 6.54 -11.45 14.62
N LEU A 266 5.26 -11.59 14.30
CA LEU A 266 4.20 -10.74 14.85
C LEU A 266 4.15 -10.76 16.39
N PRO A 267 4.05 -11.92 17.09
CA PRO A 267 4.04 -11.94 18.54
C PRO A 267 5.36 -11.45 19.16
N VAL A 268 6.51 -11.69 18.53
CA VAL A 268 7.81 -11.15 18.97
C VAL A 268 7.80 -9.63 18.95
N VAL A 269 7.37 -9.03 17.84
CA VAL A 269 7.29 -7.58 17.67
C VAL A 269 6.27 -6.97 18.64
N LEU A 270 5.07 -7.54 18.76
CA LEU A 270 4.04 -7.03 19.68
C LEU A 270 4.48 -7.09 21.15
N SER A 271 5.14 -8.18 21.56
CA SER A 271 5.68 -8.31 22.93
C SER A 271 6.73 -7.22 23.21
N ALA A 272 7.66 -7.02 22.27
CA ALA A 272 8.67 -5.99 22.42
C ALA A 272 8.08 -4.57 22.40
N LEU A 273 7.05 -4.32 21.59
CA LEU A 273 6.32 -3.05 21.56
C LEU A 273 5.62 -2.76 22.89
N ALA A 274 4.95 -3.75 23.49
CA ALA A 274 4.31 -3.59 24.79
C ALA A 274 5.34 -3.26 25.89
N MET A 275 6.49 -3.95 25.90
CA MET A 275 7.59 -3.66 26.85
C MET A 275 8.19 -2.27 26.61
N THR A 276 8.37 -1.89 25.35
CA THR A 276 8.92 -0.58 24.95
C THR A 276 7.95 0.55 25.32
N ALA A 277 6.65 0.38 25.10
CA ALA A 277 5.63 1.33 25.53
C ALA A 277 5.63 1.49 27.05
N TRP A 278 5.59 0.39 27.80
CA TRP A 278 5.59 0.42 29.25
C TRP A 278 6.80 1.15 29.82
N ARG A 279 8.01 0.85 29.33
CA ARG A 279 9.24 1.58 29.76
C ARG A 279 9.21 3.03 29.32
N GLY A 280 8.85 3.28 28.07
CA GLY A 280 8.85 4.60 27.46
C GLY A 280 7.95 5.57 28.22
N TYR A 281 6.71 5.19 28.48
CA TYR A 281 5.78 6.05 29.22
C TYR A 281 6.12 6.15 30.71
N ARG A 282 6.62 5.08 31.35
CA ARG A 282 7.05 5.12 32.75
C ARG A 282 8.26 6.03 32.97
N ARG A 283 9.23 5.99 32.06
CA ARG A 283 10.48 6.78 32.13
C ARG A 283 10.43 8.07 31.33
N ARG A 284 9.31 8.35 30.67
CA ARG A 284 9.14 9.46 29.73
C ARG A 284 10.24 9.51 28.65
N GLU A 285 10.70 8.34 28.21
CA GLU A 285 11.76 8.23 27.21
C GLU A 285 11.19 8.53 25.81
N PRO A 286 11.66 9.59 25.12
CA PRO A 286 11.06 10.03 23.86
C PRO A 286 11.01 8.94 22.79
N LEU A 287 12.12 8.24 22.57
CA LEU A 287 12.25 7.30 21.45
C LEU A 287 11.46 6.01 21.68
N ALA A 288 11.42 5.50 22.90
CA ALA A 288 10.55 4.38 23.24
C ALA A 288 9.07 4.73 23.03
N ILE A 289 8.65 5.94 23.41
CA ILE A 289 7.29 6.44 23.15
C ILE A 289 7.02 6.54 21.64
N LEU A 290 7.91 7.17 20.87
CA LEU A 290 7.75 7.31 19.43
C LEU A 290 7.61 5.94 18.73
N LEU A 291 8.57 5.05 18.95
CA LEU A 291 8.64 3.76 18.27
C LEU A 291 7.45 2.86 18.64
N SER A 292 7.03 2.87 19.91
CA SER A 292 5.88 2.06 20.35
C SER A 292 4.54 2.64 19.91
N THR A 293 4.31 3.93 20.09
CA THR A 293 3.04 4.59 19.76
C THR A 293 2.80 4.65 18.25
N ALA A 294 3.87 4.77 17.44
CA ALA A 294 3.77 4.73 15.97
C ALA A 294 3.24 3.40 15.44
N VAL A 295 3.31 2.32 16.23
CA VAL A 295 2.79 1.00 15.85
C VAL A 295 1.52 0.65 16.59
N LEU A 296 1.50 0.81 17.92
CA LEU A 296 0.38 0.38 18.75
C LEU A 296 -0.90 1.15 18.42
N VAL A 297 -0.83 2.45 18.16
CA VAL A 297 -2.03 3.24 17.81
C VAL A 297 -2.67 2.75 16.51
N PRO A 298 -1.97 2.68 15.36
CA PRO A 298 -2.57 2.15 14.15
C PRO A 298 -2.96 0.68 14.26
N PHE A 299 -2.15 -0.15 14.92
CA PHE A 299 -2.47 -1.56 15.14
C PHE A 299 -3.78 -1.73 15.91
N LEU A 300 -3.95 -1.03 17.04
CA LEU A 300 -5.17 -1.09 17.86
C LEU A 300 -6.38 -0.53 17.11
N TYR A 301 -6.21 0.56 16.34
CA TYR A 301 -7.29 1.08 15.50
C TYR A 301 -7.77 0.03 14.49
N PHE A 302 -6.87 -0.58 13.72
CA PHE A 302 -7.26 -1.59 12.73
C PHE A 302 -7.79 -2.87 13.39
N LEU A 303 -7.26 -3.24 14.56
CA LEU A 303 -7.76 -4.36 15.35
C LEU A 303 -9.19 -4.14 15.83
N VAL A 304 -9.54 -2.95 16.29
CA VAL A 304 -10.92 -2.62 16.69
C VAL A 304 -11.81 -2.49 15.45
N LYS A 305 -11.33 -1.82 14.41
CA LYS A 305 -12.10 -1.65 13.17
C LYS A 305 -12.37 -2.97 12.45
N SER A 306 -11.50 -3.97 12.58
CA SER A 306 -11.71 -5.29 11.97
C SER A 306 -12.95 -6.01 12.50
N LEU A 307 -13.49 -5.62 13.66
CA LEU A 307 -14.78 -6.10 14.16
C LEU A 307 -15.96 -5.67 13.28
N THR A 308 -15.84 -4.56 12.54
CA THR A 308 -16.97 -3.96 11.79
C THR A 308 -16.72 -3.86 10.29
N LEU A 309 -15.47 -4.08 9.87
CA LEU A 309 -15.02 -3.87 8.50
C LEU A 309 -13.92 -4.87 8.18
N ARG A 310 -13.95 -5.46 6.98
CA ARG A 310 -12.80 -6.22 6.48
C ARG A 310 -11.65 -5.26 6.15
N VAL A 311 -10.64 -5.23 7.01
CA VAL A 311 -9.44 -4.40 6.82
C VAL A 311 -8.62 -4.92 5.63
N GLY A 312 -8.24 -4.03 4.73
CA GLY A 312 -7.44 -4.37 3.56
C GLY A 312 -6.02 -4.83 3.93
N ASP A 313 -5.44 -5.67 3.07
CA ASP A 313 -4.14 -6.33 3.26
C ASP A 313 -2.98 -5.36 3.50
N THR A 314 -2.97 -4.28 2.74
CA THR A 314 -1.92 -3.24 2.71
C THR A 314 -2.14 -2.12 3.72
N TRP A 315 -3.31 -2.03 4.36
CA TRP A 315 -3.69 -0.85 5.16
C TRP A 315 -2.75 -0.62 6.36
N PRO A 316 -2.38 -1.65 7.14
CA PRO A 316 -1.53 -1.47 8.32
C PRO A 316 -0.03 -1.58 8.02
N MET A 317 0.39 -1.85 6.77
CA MET A 317 1.79 -2.21 6.47
C MET A 317 2.79 -1.05 6.62
N PHE A 318 2.35 0.20 6.73
CA PHE A 318 3.27 1.32 6.97
C PHE A 318 3.93 1.31 8.37
N MET A 319 3.35 0.59 9.34
CA MET A 319 3.80 0.66 10.73
C MET A 319 4.86 -0.39 11.11
N TRP A 320 4.86 -1.58 10.49
CA TRP A 320 5.71 -2.69 10.97
C TRP A 320 7.22 -2.48 10.82
N PRO A 321 7.76 -1.73 9.84
CA PRO A 321 9.18 -1.40 9.82
C PRO A 321 9.62 -0.70 11.12
N VAL A 322 8.77 0.17 11.69
CA VAL A 322 9.00 0.80 13.00
C VAL A 322 8.92 -0.21 14.14
N GLY A 323 8.02 -1.18 14.02
CA GLY A 323 7.91 -2.31 14.95
C GLY A 323 9.16 -3.19 14.98
N PHE A 324 9.79 -3.42 13.82
CA PHE A 324 11.06 -4.15 13.73
C PHE A 324 12.19 -3.40 14.44
N VAL A 325 12.28 -2.08 14.26
CA VAL A 325 13.22 -1.23 15.03
C VAL A 325 12.96 -1.37 16.52
N ALA A 326 11.71 -1.22 16.97
CA ALA A 326 11.33 -1.35 18.37
C ALA A 326 11.74 -2.72 18.95
N ALA A 327 11.51 -3.80 18.21
CA ALA A 327 11.84 -5.15 18.65
C ALA A 327 13.35 -5.37 18.85
N VAL A 328 14.16 -4.91 17.90
CA VAL A 328 15.61 -5.02 17.98
C VAL A 328 16.19 -4.12 19.07
N VAL A 329 15.76 -2.85 19.14
CA VAL A 329 16.20 -1.91 20.17
C VAL A 329 15.81 -2.40 21.55
N ASN A 330 14.60 -2.94 21.73
CA ASN A 330 14.14 -3.49 23.00
C ASN A 330 15.04 -4.63 23.49
N LEU A 331 15.44 -5.54 22.60
CA LEU A 331 16.31 -6.66 22.93
C LEU A 331 17.70 -6.19 23.37
N VAL A 332 18.27 -5.20 22.67
CA VAL A 332 19.57 -4.60 23.05
C VAL A 332 19.46 -3.87 24.39
N THR A 333 18.44 -3.03 24.55
CA THR A 333 18.20 -2.30 25.81
C THR A 333 18.01 -3.28 26.97
N LEU A 334 17.24 -4.35 26.78
CA LEU A 334 17.09 -5.41 27.77
C LEU A 334 18.43 -5.99 28.19
N SER A 335 19.32 -6.30 27.24
CA SER A 335 20.63 -6.87 27.56
C SER A 335 21.52 -5.98 28.44
N ARG A 336 21.28 -4.66 28.42
CA ARG A 336 22.00 -3.67 29.24
C ARG A 336 21.42 -3.51 30.66
N GLU A 337 20.19 -3.97 30.91
CA GLU A 337 19.46 -3.79 32.18
C GLU A 337 19.58 -4.98 33.13
N ASN A 338 20.69 -5.73 33.07
CA ASN A 338 20.99 -6.93 33.86
C ASN A 338 19.82 -7.95 33.96
N PRO A 339 19.25 -8.39 32.83
CA PRO A 339 18.13 -9.32 32.80
C PRO A 339 18.60 -10.74 33.14
N SER A 340 17.67 -11.65 33.46
CA SER A 340 18.03 -13.05 33.59
C SER A 340 18.61 -13.60 32.28
N ALA A 341 19.66 -14.43 32.36
CA ALA A 341 20.27 -15.07 31.19
C ALA A 341 19.27 -15.92 30.39
N ARG A 342 18.19 -16.39 31.03
CA ARG A 342 17.08 -17.10 30.36
C ARG A 342 16.28 -16.15 29.45
N MET A 343 16.02 -14.91 29.90
CA MET A 343 15.25 -13.94 29.12
C MET A 343 16.01 -13.48 27.87
N ILE A 344 17.32 -13.20 27.97
CA ILE A 344 18.14 -12.86 26.79
C ILE A 344 18.17 -14.04 25.81
N ARG A 345 18.46 -15.25 26.29
CA ARG A 345 18.51 -16.45 25.43
C ARG A 345 17.18 -16.71 24.73
N SER A 346 16.06 -16.56 25.44
CA SER A 346 14.72 -16.68 24.88
C SER A 346 14.46 -15.62 23.81
N GLY A 347 14.77 -14.35 24.09
CA GLY A 347 14.59 -13.25 23.14
C GLY A 347 15.41 -13.44 21.86
N LEU A 348 16.68 -13.83 21.99
CA LEU A 348 17.55 -14.14 20.84
C LEU A 348 17.05 -15.37 20.06
N PHE A 349 16.60 -16.41 20.76
CA PHE A 349 16.02 -17.60 20.14
C PHE A 349 14.80 -17.24 19.30
N TRP A 350 13.81 -16.55 19.88
CA TRP A 350 12.59 -16.19 19.17
C TRP A 350 12.82 -15.20 18.03
N MET A 351 13.74 -14.24 18.18
CA MET A 351 14.14 -13.34 17.10
C MET A 351 14.76 -14.11 15.92
N LYS A 352 15.71 -15.02 16.21
CA LYS A 352 16.33 -15.87 15.19
C LYS A 352 15.29 -16.77 14.51
N THR A 353 14.42 -17.40 15.30
CA THR A 353 13.33 -18.25 14.79
C THR A 353 12.39 -17.43 13.90
N ALA A 354 12.02 -16.22 14.30
CA ALA A 354 11.18 -15.33 13.49
C ALA A 354 11.81 -14.99 12.14
N ILE A 355 13.11 -14.64 12.12
CA ILE A 355 13.83 -14.32 10.88
C ILE A 355 13.95 -15.55 9.98
N VAL A 356 14.42 -16.68 10.52
CA VAL A 356 14.68 -17.90 9.73
C VAL A 356 13.38 -18.50 9.20
N SER A 357 12.37 -18.69 10.06
CA SER A 357 11.07 -19.23 9.64
C SER A 357 10.34 -18.29 8.68
N GLY A 358 10.46 -16.97 8.89
CA GLY A 358 9.90 -15.97 8.00
C GLY A 358 10.53 -16.00 6.61
N ILE A 359 11.86 -15.97 6.50
CA ILE A 359 12.54 -16.08 5.20
C ILE A 359 12.17 -17.39 4.50
N ALA A 360 12.17 -18.52 5.22
CA ALA A 360 11.75 -19.79 4.66
C ALA A 360 10.30 -19.73 4.13
N PHE A 361 9.39 -19.12 4.88
CA PHE A 361 8.02 -18.91 4.44
C PHE A 361 7.93 -18.03 3.18
N VAL A 362 8.68 -16.93 3.12
CA VAL A 362 8.72 -16.06 1.93
C VAL A 362 9.23 -16.83 0.70
N VAL A 363 10.29 -17.62 0.86
CA VAL A 363 10.83 -18.47 -0.23
C VAL A 363 9.80 -19.51 -0.67
N ILE A 364 9.09 -20.16 0.25
CA ILE A 364 8.03 -21.13 -0.07
C ILE A 364 6.90 -20.44 -0.87
N VAL A 365 6.47 -19.25 -0.44
CA VAL A 365 5.44 -18.48 -1.15
C VAL A 365 5.93 -18.06 -2.54
N PHE A 366 7.19 -17.62 -2.67
CA PHE A 366 7.79 -17.32 -3.97
C PHE A 366 7.77 -18.55 -4.88
N LEU A 367 8.20 -19.71 -4.40
CA LEU A 367 8.20 -20.96 -5.18
C LEU A 367 6.78 -21.34 -5.61
N TYR A 368 5.78 -21.21 -4.74
CA TYR A 368 4.38 -21.48 -5.10
C TYR A 368 3.86 -20.51 -6.16
N TYR A 369 4.15 -19.22 -6.02
CA TYR A 369 3.66 -18.17 -6.91
C TYR A 369 4.33 -18.17 -8.27
N VAL A 370 5.65 -18.36 -8.32
CA VAL A 370 6.44 -18.15 -9.54
C VAL A 370 6.81 -19.47 -10.21
N VAL A 371 7.09 -20.52 -9.44
CA VAL A 371 7.71 -21.76 -9.97
C VAL A 371 6.70 -22.91 -10.09
N ALA A 372 5.84 -23.11 -9.10
CA ALA A 372 4.93 -24.25 -9.08
C ALA A 372 3.92 -24.15 -10.24
N PRO A 373 3.63 -25.23 -10.98
CA PRO A 373 2.61 -25.19 -12.02
C PRO A 373 1.20 -25.48 -11.49
N TRP A 374 1.07 -25.81 -10.20
CA TRP A 374 -0.17 -26.34 -9.61
C TRP A 374 -0.96 -25.24 -8.92
N ASN A 375 -2.30 -25.37 -8.89
CA ASN A 375 -3.17 -24.53 -8.08
C ASN A 375 -3.65 -25.31 -6.85
N LEU A 376 -2.98 -25.10 -5.71
CA LEU A 376 -3.32 -25.75 -4.45
C LEU A 376 -4.47 -25.06 -3.71
N LEU A 377 -4.76 -23.82 -4.09
CA LEU A 377 -5.75 -22.95 -3.41
C LEU A 377 -7.07 -22.85 -4.18
N GLY A 378 -7.19 -23.48 -5.35
CA GLY A 378 -8.37 -23.42 -6.19
C GLY A 378 -8.78 -21.97 -6.50
N LYS A 379 -10.06 -21.63 -6.25
CA LYS A 379 -10.60 -20.29 -6.50
C LYS A 379 -10.16 -19.24 -5.47
N ILE A 380 -9.62 -19.63 -4.32
CA ILE A 380 -9.11 -18.69 -3.31
C ILE A 380 -7.63 -18.34 -3.53
N ASP A 381 -7.03 -18.81 -4.62
CA ASP A 381 -5.67 -18.44 -4.99
C ASP A 381 -5.59 -16.91 -5.25
N PRO A 382 -4.75 -16.18 -4.49
CA PRO A 382 -4.67 -14.72 -4.62
C PRO A 382 -4.05 -14.25 -5.94
N ILE A 383 -3.29 -15.09 -6.64
CA ILE A 383 -2.83 -14.80 -8.01
C ILE A 383 -3.95 -15.15 -8.99
N GLY A 384 -4.60 -16.31 -8.80
CA GLY A 384 -5.69 -16.75 -9.68
C GLY A 384 -6.87 -15.79 -9.76
N GLY A 385 -7.12 -15.02 -8.68
CA GLY A 385 -8.08 -13.91 -8.66
C GLY A 385 -7.77 -12.76 -9.62
N GLU A 386 -6.52 -12.63 -10.06
CA GLU A 386 -5.99 -11.44 -10.75
C GLU A 386 -5.32 -11.78 -12.09
N ALA A 387 -4.97 -13.04 -12.33
CA ALA A 387 -4.28 -13.51 -13.53
C ALA A 387 -5.24 -13.94 -14.66
N GLY A 388 -4.69 -14.18 -15.85
CA GLY A 388 -5.40 -14.80 -16.98
C GLY A 388 -6.20 -13.80 -17.81
N TYR A 389 -6.01 -12.49 -17.62
CA TYR A 389 -6.66 -11.46 -18.42
C TYR A 389 -6.23 -11.45 -19.89
N GLU A 390 -5.10 -12.08 -20.23
CA GLU A 390 -4.71 -12.31 -21.62
C GLU A 390 -5.78 -13.11 -22.39
N GLN A 391 -6.43 -14.09 -21.75
CA GLN A 391 -7.55 -14.85 -22.35
C GLN A 391 -8.71 -13.92 -22.68
N VAL A 392 -9.03 -12.98 -21.78
CA VAL A 392 -10.11 -12.01 -21.96
C VAL A 392 -9.76 -11.00 -23.05
N ALA A 393 -8.53 -10.48 -23.05
CA ALA A 393 -8.06 -9.53 -24.06
C ALA A 393 -7.98 -10.16 -25.46
N ALA A 394 -7.55 -11.42 -25.58
CA ALA A 394 -7.51 -12.15 -26.85
C ALA A 394 -8.93 -12.30 -27.42
N ARG A 395 -9.92 -12.67 -26.60
CA ARG A 395 -11.31 -12.73 -27.04
C ARG A 395 -11.86 -11.34 -27.42
N ALA A 396 -11.52 -10.30 -26.66
CA ALA A 396 -11.93 -8.93 -26.98
C ALA A 396 -11.31 -8.44 -28.31
N GLN A 397 -10.04 -8.77 -28.57
CA GLN A 397 -9.37 -8.48 -29.85
C GLN A 397 -10.07 -9.20 -31.01
N ALA A 398 -10.37 -10.49 -30.88
CA ALA A 398 -11.12 -11.22 -31.90
C ALA A 398 -12.49 -10.57 -32.18
N ALA A 399 -13.20 -10.10 -31.15
CA ALA A 399 -14.47 -9.39 -31.33
C ALA A 399 -14.31 -8.03 -32.03
N LEU A 400 -13.23 -7.29 -31.78
CA LEU A 400 -12.93 -6.06 -32.51
C LEU A 400 -12.71 -6.37 -34.00
N ASP A 401 -11.92 -7.41 -34.30
CA ASP A 401 -11.61 -7.83 -35.66
C ASP A 401 -12.85 -8.37 -36.41
N GLU A 402 -13.71 -9.14 -35.74
CA GLU A 402 -14.96 -9.72 -36.26
C GLU A 402 -15.99 -8.64 -36.64
N THR A 403 -16.07 -7.56 -35.85
CA THR A 403 -17.18 -6.59 -35.94
C THR A 403 -16.80 -5.25 -36.53
N GLY A 404 -15.51 -4.96 -36.68
CA GLY A 404 -14.99 -3.65 -37.05
C GLY A 404 -15.17 -2.59 -35.96
N ALA A 405 -15.49 -3.00 -34.72
CA ALA A 405 -15.58 -2.09 -33.58
C ALA A 405 -14.20 -1.47 -33.26
N THR A 406 -14.19 -0.23 -32.78
CA THR A 406 -12.97 0.59 -32.69
C THR A 406 -12.53 0.89 -31.27
N TRP A 407 -13.33 0.53 -30.26
CA TRP A 407 -13.10 0.81 -28.85
C TRP A 407 -13.67 -0.27 -27.91
N ILE A 408 -13.25 -0.26 -26.64
CA ILE A 408 -13.68 -1.23 -25.62
C ILE A 408 -14.39 -0.50 -24.47
N ALA A 409 -15.53 -1.05 -24.05
CA ALA A 409 -16.29 -0.63 -22.89
C ALA A 409 -16.16 -1.63 -21.74
N THR A 410 -16.10 -1.15 -20.50
CA THR A 410 -16.16 -1.98 -19.28
C THR A 410 -17.09 -1.36 -18.25
N THR A 411 -17.44 -2.10 -17.19
CA THR A 411 -18.29 -1.60 -16.08
C THR A 411 -17.68 -1.84 -14.69
N ASP A 412 -16.38 -2.10 -14.65
CA ASP A 412 -15.56 -2.28 -13.46
C ASP A 412 -14.12 -1.84 -13.76
N TYR A 413 -13.53 -1.11 -12.81
CA TYR A 413 -12.20 -0.50 -12.94
C TYR A 413 -11.06 -1.50 -13.07
N ARG A 414 -11.23 -2.73 -12.57
CA ARG A 414 -10.22 -3.78 -12.69
C ARG A 414 -10.12 -4.26 -14.13
N THR A 415 -11.27 -4.52 -14.73
CA THR A 415 -11.37 -4.90 -16.15
C THR A 415 -10.89 -3.76 -17.04
N TYR A 416 -11.32 -2.53 -16.77
CA TYR A 416 -10.83 -1.33 -17.46
C TYR A 416 -9.31 -1.23 -17.43
N ALA A 417 -8.71 -1.34 -16.24
CA ALA A 417 -7.28 -1.24 -16.04
C ALA A 417 -6.50 -2.31 -16.80
N MET A 418 -6.97 -3.57 -16.73
CA MET A 418 -6.33 -4.68 -17.43
C MET A 418 -6.46 -4.56 -18.95
N MET A 419 -7.61 -4.11 -19.47
CA MET A 419 -7.76 -3.84 -20.90
C MET A 419 -6.85 -2.68 -21.33
N ARG A 420 -6.77 -1.57 -20.58
CA ARG A 420 -5.80 -0.50 -20.90
C ARG A 420 -4.35 -0.99 -20.89
N TRP A 421 -4.00 -1.83 -19.92
CA TRP A 421 -2.67 -2.44 -19.83
C TRP A 421 -2.39 -3.30 -21.08
N LEU A 422 -3.23 -4.29 -21.37
CA LEU A 422 -2.99 -5.25 -22.47
C LEU A 422 -3.09 -4.61 -23.88
N PHE A 423 -3.97 -3.62 -24.06
CA PHE A 423 -4.11 -2.94 -25.35
C PHE A 423 -3.10 -1.79 -25.54
N ARG A 424 -2.46 -1.28 -24.48
CA ARG A 424 -1.40 -0.24 -24.58
C ARG A 424 -1.81 1.02 -25.33
N GLY A 425 -3.08 1.39 -25.28
CA GLY A 425 -3.61 2.54 -26.03
C GLY A 425 -3.77 2.31 -27.54
N ARG A 426 -3.51 1.10 -28.06
CA ARG A 426 -3.84 0.73 -29.46
C ARG A 426 -5.33 0.81 -29.74
N VAL A 427 -6.15 0.60 -28.72
CA VAL A 427 -7.60 0.68 -28.74
C VAL A 427 -8.05 1.55 -27.55
N PRO A 428 -8.91 2.55 -27.74
CA PRO A 428 -9.53 3.28 -26.64
C PRO A 428 -10.30 2.33 -25.73
N VAL A 429 -10.10 2.46 -24.42
CA VAL A 429 -10.83 1.70 -23.40
C VAL A 429 -11.50 2.69 -22.48
N ILE A 430 -12.78 2.46 -22.16
CA ILE A 430 -13.56 3.31 -21.27
C ILE A 430 -14.39 2.48 -20.29
N GLU A 431 -14.32 2.82 -19.02
CA GLU A 431 -15.29 2.35 -18.04
C GLU A 431 -16.54 3.24 -18.10
N LEU A 432 -17.70 2.63 -18.29
CA LEU A 432 -18.97 3.32 -18.53
C LEU A 432 -19.57 3.92 -17.25
N ASN A 433 -19.28 3.35 -16.10
CA ASN A 433 -19.76 3.75 -14.78
C ASN A 433 -18.60 4.21 -13.89
N GLU A 434 -18.94 4.58 -12.64
CA GLU A 434 -17.99 5.13 -11.66
C GLU A 434 -17.12 6.26 -12.24
N ARG A 435 -17.67 7.06 -13.17
CA ARG A 435 -16.94 8.07 -13.97
C ARG A 435 -16.25 9.12 -13.10
N GLY A 436 -16.72 9.34 -11.86
CA GLY A 436 -16.06 10.16 -10.86
C GLY A 436 -14.63 9.71 -10.50
N ARG A 437 -14.24 8.47 -10.79
CA ARG A 437 -12.85 7.98 -10.64
C ARG A 437 -11.87 8.58 -11.64
N PHE A 438 -12.39 9.03 -12.79
CA PHE A 438 -11.59 9.41 -13.96
C PHE A 438 -11.65 10.92 -14.23
N GLN A 439 -11.96 11.71 -13.19
CA GLN A 439 -11.89 13.18 -13.24
C GLN A 439 -10.45 13.61 -13.57
N ASP A 440 -10.31 14.60 -14.45
CA ASP A 440 -9.03 15.10 -15.01
C ASP A 440 -8.22 14.10 -15.85
N PHE A 441 -8.79 12.96 -16.23
CA PHE A 441 -8.11 12.06 -17.18
C PHE A 441 -8.13 12.68 -18.57
N ARG A 442 -7.06 12.46 -19.33
CA ARG A 442 -7.00 12.92 -20.72
C ARG A 442 -8.02 12.19 -21.58
N ASP A 443 -8.33 12.78 -22.73
CA ASP A 443 -9.16 12.16 -23.76
C ASP A 443 -8.62 10.74 -24.11
N PRO A 444 -9.43 9.67 -23.97
CA PRO A 444 -9.01 8.31 -24.28
C PRO A 444 -8.94 8.00 -25.78
N GLY A 445 -9.29 8.95 -26.65
CA GLY A 445 -9.42 8.77 -28.10
C GLY A 445 -10.88 8.81 -28.55
N MET A 446 -11.61 9.87 -28.17
CA MET A 446 -13.03 10.03 -28.47
C MET A 446 -13.33 10.11 -29.98
N ASP A 447 -12.35 10.50 -30.79
CA ASP A 447 -12.40 10.46 -32.26
C ASP A 447 -12.67 9.04 -32.80
N ARG A 448 -12.16 8.02 -32.11
CA ARG A 448 -12.37 6.60 -32.44
C ARG A 448 -13.56 5.98 -31.71
N ILE A 449 -14.19 6.71 -30.78
CA ILE A 449 -15.34 6.22 -30.00
C ILE A 449 -16.64 6.76 -30.59
N LYS A 450 -16.69 8.08 -30.83
CA LYS A 450 -17.88 8.78 -31.27
C LYS A 450 -18.36 8.21 -32.61
N ASP A 451 -19.65 7.90 -32.70
CA ASP A 451 -20.31 7.36 -33.89
C ASP A 451 -19.78 6.00 -34.39
N HIS A 452 -18.96 5.32 -33.59
CA HIS A 452 -18.41 4.00 -33.91
C HIS A 452 -18.90 2.92 -32.93
N ALA A 453 -18.98 1.68 -33.41
CA ALA A 453 -19.31 0.55 -32.56
C ALA A 453 -18.17 0.21 -31.59
N GLY A 454 -18.52 -0.24 -30.38
CA GLY A 454 -17.58 -0.67 -29.36
C GLY A 454 -17.78 -2.13 -28.95
N ILE A 455 -16.82 -2.70 -28.23
CA ILE A 455 -16.94 -4.02 -27.61
C ILE A 455 -17.07 -3.86 -26.10
N TYR A 456 -18.18 -4.31 -25.54
CA TYR A 456 -18.34 -4.43 -24.11
C TYR A 456 -17.69 -5.72 -23.60
N VAL A 457 -16.82 -5.57 -22.61
CA VAL A 457 -16.19 -6.66 -21.87
C VAL A 457 -16.70 -6.60 -20.42
N GLY A 458 -17.62 -7.51 -20.09
CA GLY A 458 -18.31 -7.53 -18.81
C GLY A 458 -18.11 -8.81 -18.04
N ARG A 459 -17.75 -8.75 -16.76
CA ARG A 459 -17.69 -9.92 -15.90
C ARG A 459 -19.10 -10.39 -15.54
N GLU A 460 -19.34 -11.70 -15.53
CA GLU A 460 -20.59 -12.25 -15.01
C GLU A 460 -20.56 -12.38 -13.48
N PRO A 461 -21.63 -12.03 -12.75
CA PRO A 461 -22.93 -11.54 -13.23
C PRO A 461 -23.02 -10.00 -13.32
N ASP A 462 -21.92 -9.27 -13.14
CA ASP A 462 -21.90 -7.79 -13.15
C ASP A 462 -22.43 -7.19 -14.46
N ASN A 463 -22.34 -7.92 -15.58
CA ASN A 463 -22.89 -7.56 -16.88
C ASN A 463 -24.43 -7.38 -16.92
N ARG A 464 -25.15 -7.85 -15.90
CA ARG A 464 -26.61 -7.70 -15.76
C ARG A 464 -27.00 -6.57 -14.81
N SER A 465 -26.09 -5.65 -14.52
CA SER A 465 -26.36 -4.48 -13.69
C SER A 465 -27.57 -3.67 -14.19
N SER A 466 -28.37 -3.12 -13.26
CA SER A 466 -29.46 -2.19 -13.55
C SER A 466 -29.00 -0.92 -14.25
N LEU A 467 -27.70 -0.59 -14.22
CA LEU A 467 -27.10 0.54 -14.94
C LEU A 467 -27.40 0.50 -16.44
N TRP A 468 -27.55 -0.70 -17.02
CA TRP A 468 -27.88 -0.83 -18.43
C TRP A 468 -29.25 -0.26 -18.80
N ALA A 469 -30.17 -0.11 -17.85
CA ALA A 469 -31.44 0.59 -18.09
C ALA A 469 -31.26 2.09 -18.36
N SER A 470 -30.12 2.67 -17.95
CA SER A 470 -29.78 4.09 -18.16
C SER A 470 -28.86 4.32 -19.37
N ILE A 471 -28.42 3.26 -20.05
CA ILE A 471 -27.51 3.33 -21.20
C ILE A 471 -28.30 2.96 -22.45
N PRO A 472 -28.56 3.88 -23.39
CA PRO A 472 -29.39 3.63 -24.57
C PRO A 472 -28.67 2.82 -25.67
N ALA A 473 -27.49 2.27 -25.39
CA ALA A 473 -26.71 1.49 -26.34
C ALA A 473 -27.43 0.18 -26.73
N LYS A 474 -27.45 -0.12 -28.02
CA LYS A 474 -27.86 -1.45 -28.50
C LYS A 474 -26.76 -2.45 -28.20
N ARG A 475 -27.12 -3.55 -27.53
CA ARG A 475 -26.22 -4.65 -27.13
C ARG A 475 -26.51 -5.90 -27.95
N GLU A 476 -25.49 -6.41 -28.63
CA GLU A 476 -25.58 -7.67 -29.40
C GLU A 476 -24.58 -8.69 -28.83
N PRO A 477 -25.03 -9.85 -28.32
CA PRO A 477 -24.13 -10.85 -27.77
C PRO A 477 -23.17 -11.42 -28.82
N LEU A 478 -21.88 -11.50 -28.48
CA LEU A 478 -20.83 -12.13 -29.29
C LEU A 478 -20.27 -13.40 -28.62
N GLY A 479 -20.81 -13.80 -27.47
CA GLY A 479 -20.38 -14.97 -26.70
C GLY A 479 -19.62 -14.57 -25.43
N GLY A 480 -18.80 -15.48 -24.91
CA GLY A 480 -18.07 -15.27 -23.66
C GLY A 480 -16.73 -15.98 -23.61
N VAL A 481 -15.99 -15.72 -22.54
CA VAL A 481 -14.67 -16.29 -22.28
C VAL A 481 -14.52 -16.58 -20.78
N ALA A 482 -14.07 -17.79 -20.47
CA ALA A 482 -13.70 -18.17 -19.11
C ALA A 482 -12.27 -17.69 -18.85
N ARG A 483 -12.09 -16.86 -17.81
CA ARG A 483 -10.78 -16.48 -17.29
C ARG A 483 -10.32 -17.57 -16.32
N SER A 484 -9.22 -18.23 -16.66
CA SER A 484 -8.70 -19.35 -15.87
C SER A 484 -7.25 -19.14 -15.43
N TRP A 485 -6.93 -19.71 -14.26
CA TRP A 485 -5.58 -19.77 -13.71
C TRP A 485 -5.22 -21.21 -13.35
N ARG A 486 -4.15 -21.73 -13.98
CA ARG A 486 -3.63 -23.10 -13.76
C ARG A 486 -4.75 -24.17 -13.80
N GLY A 487 -5.60 -24.08 -14.83
CA GLY A 487 -6.71 -25.01 -15.06
C GLY A 487 -7.99 -24.75 -14.24
N VAL A 488 -7.98 -23.79 -13.31
CA VAL A 488 -9.17 -23.42 -12.52
C VAL A 488 -9.81 -22.18 -13.12
N VAL A 489 -11.10 -22.26 -13.47
CA VAL A 489 -11.88 -21.10 -13.92
C VAL A 489 -12.17 -20.20 -12.72
N THR A 490 -11.71 -18.95 -12.79
CA THR A 490 -11.93 -17.93 -11.74
C THR A 490 -13.22 -17.17 -11.98
N ASP A 491 -13.38 -16.59 -13.18
CA ASP A 491 -14.54 -15.79 -13.58
C ASP A 491 -14.88 -16.02 -15.06
N THR A 492 -16.10 -15.70 -15.44
CA THR A 492 -16.55 -15.70 -16.84
C THR A 492 -16.83 -14.27 -17.28
N TYR A 493 -16.47 -13.94 -18.51
CA TYR A 493 -16.72 -12.65 -19.13
C TYR A 493 -17.64 -12.82 -20.34
N VAL A 494 -18.59 -11.90 -20.49
CA VAL A 494 -19.37 -11.74 -21.73
C VAL A 494 -18.71 -10.70 -22.63
N ILE A 495 -18.92 -10.90 -23.92
CA ILE A 495 -18.46 -10.03 -24.98
C ILE A 495 -19.69 -9.65 -25.80
N GLU A 496 -19.94 -8.36 -25.92
CA GLU A 496 -21.11 -7.84 -26.61
C GLU A 496 -20.71 -6.66 -27.49
N LYS A 497 -21.33 -6.54 -28.67
CA LYS A 497 -21.19 -5.34 -29.50
C LYS A 497 -22.10 -4.25 -28.95
N LEU A 498 -21.54 -3.05 -28.78
CA LEU A 498 -22.27 -1.83 -28.47
C LEU A 498 -22.40 -0.97 -29.73
N SER A 499 -23.59 -0.45 -30.00
CA SER A 499 -23.84 0.45 -31.13
C SER A 499 -24.93 1.48 -30.81
N GLY A 500 -24.99 2.55 -31.62
CA GLY A 500 -26.04 3.57 -31.53
C GLY A 500 -25.93 4.50 -30.31
N TRP A 501 -24.77 4.53 -29.65
CA TRP A 501 -24.54 5.35 -28.46
C TRP A 501 -23.07 5.72 -28.32
N THR A 502 -22.81 6.94 -27.82
CA THR A 502 -21.47 7.42 -27.46
C THR A 502 -21.44 7.67 -25.95
N PRO A 503 -20.47 7.10 -25.21
CA PRO A 503 -20.35 7.33 -23.77
C PRO A 503 -19.92 8.75 -23.44
N GLU A 504 -20.47 9.30 -22.37
CA GLU A 504 -20.06 10.58 -21.80
C GLU A 504 -18.86 10.41 -20.87
N LEU A 505 -17.77 11.16 -21.09
CA LEU A 505 -16.58 11.08 -20.24
C LEU A 505 -16.82 11.67 -18.85
N SER A 506 -17.66 12.70 -18.76
CA SER A 506 -17.95 13.47 -17.56
C SER A 506 -19.46 13.67 -17.43
N PRO A 507 -20.23 12.58 -17.16
CA PRO A 507 -21.67 12.70 -16.99
C PRO A 507 -21.99 13.60 -15.77
N PRO A 508 -23.19 14.19 -15.72
CA PRO A 508 -23.65 14.97 -14.58
C PRO A 508 -23.50 14.23 -13.25
N LYS A 509 -23.23 14.96 -12.16
CA LYS A 509 -22.99 14.33 -10.84
C LYS A 509 -24.20 13.57 -10.31
N ASP A 510 -25.41 13.86 -10.74
CA ASP A 510 -26.63 13.12 -10.39
C ASP A 510 -26.86 11.88 -11.27
N SER A 511 -26.04 11.68 -12.31
CA SER A 511 -26.10 10.49 -13.17
C SER A 511 -25.72 9.22 -12.39
N PRO A 512 -26.43 8.09 -12.62
CA PRO A 512 -26.04 6.79 -12.06
C PRO A 512 -24.68 6.31 -12.57
N LEU A 513 -24.16 6.89 -13.66
CA LEU A 513 -22.84 6.56 -14.21
C LEU A 513 -21.70 7.31 -13.52
N PHE A 514 -21.98 8.37 -12.76
CA PHE A 514 -20.94 9.16 -12.09
C PHE A 514 -20.43 8.49 -10.81
N TRP A 515 -21.35 8.00 -9.97
CA TRP A 515 -21.03 7.50 -8.63
C TRP A 515 -20.41 6.11 -8.63
N TRP A 516 -19.63 5.85 -7.59
CA TRP A 516 -19.10 4.52 -7.27
C TRP A 516 -20.05 3.76 -6.34
N ARG A 517 -20.04 2.41 -6.42
CA ARG A 517 -20.99 1.53 -5.72
C ARG A 517 -21.14 1.82 -4.22
N VAL A 518 -20.07 2.25 -3.54
CA VAL A 518 -20.08 2.51 -2.09
C VAL A 518 -20.82 3.80 -1.71
N LEU A 519 -20.81 4.82 -2.57
CA LEU A 519 -21.57 6.06 -2.34
C LEU A 519 -22.97 6.06 -2.95
N ALA A 520 -23.24 5.22 -3.95
CA ALA A 520 -24.54 5.14 -4.61
C ALA A 520 -25.71 4.82 -3.64
N PHE A 521 -25.42 4.28 -2.44
CA PHE A 521 -26.41 3.99 -1.40
C PHE A 521 -26.56 5.09 -0.35
N PHE A 522 -25.77 6.16 -0.41
CA PHE A 522 -25.89 7.31 0.50
C PHE A 522 -26.47 8.50 -0.26
N PRO A 523 -27.73 8.91 0.00
CA PRO A 523 -28.25 10.14 -0.59
C PRO A 523 -27.43 11.33 -0.09
N LEU A 524 -26.88 12.11 -1.02
CA LEU A 524 -26.22 13.36 -0.69
C LEU A 524 -27.27 14.45 -0.46
N SER A 525 -27.69 14.66 0.80
CA SER A 525 -28.07 15.99 1.33
C SER A 525 -28.41 15.97 2.82
N PRO A 526 -27.90 16.94 3.59
CA PRO A 526 -28.66 17.55 4.67
C PRO A 526 -28.82 19.08 4.52
N LEU A 527 -28.59 19.66 3.32
CA LEU A 527 -28.67 21.11 3.12
C LEU A 527 -29.82 21.62 2.23
N ALA A 528 -30.71 20.75 1.78
CA ALA A 528 -32.00 21.17 1.23
C ALA A 528 -33.11 20.79 2.22
N GLY A 529 -33.64 21.80 2.92
CA GLY A 529 -34.81 21.63 3.77
C GLY A 529 -36.08 21.41 2.97
N ARG A 530 -37.06 20.77 3.63
CA ARG A 530 -38.45 20.48 3.24
C ARG A 530 -38.55 19.32 2.23
N GLY A 531 -39.40 18.32 2.38
CA GLY A 531 -40.54 18.07 3.27
C GLY A 531 -41.38 16.97 2.60
N LEU A 532 -42.25 16.31 3.37
CA LEU A 532 -43.19 15.25 2.96
C LEU A 532 -42.49 13.88 2.79
N GLY A 533 -42.95 12.76 3.33
CA GLY A 533 -44.26 12.38 3.87
C GLY A 533 -44.52 10.94 3.42
N TRP A 534 -44.54 10.02 4.37
CA TRP A 534 -45.12 8.66 4.39
C TRP A 534 -45.58 8.00 3.08
N SER A 535 -45.10 6.78 2.80
CA SER A 535 -45.86 5.52 2.89
C SER A 535 -45.01 4.32 2.49
#